data_AF-A0A0T0MHS5-F1
#
_entry.id   AF-A0A0T0MHS5-F1
#
_cell.length_a   1.000
_cell.length_b   1.000
_cell.length_c   1.000
_cell.angle_alpha   90.00
_cell.angle_beta   90.00
_cell.angle_gamma   90.00
#
_symmetry.space_group_name_H-M   'P 1'
#
loop_
_entity.id
_entity.type
_entity.pdbx_description
1 polymer ?
#
loop_
_entity_poly.entity_id
_entity_poly.type
_entity_poly.pdbx_seq_one_letter_code
_entity_poly.pdbx_strand_id
1 'polypeptide(L)'
;MPTRRYTQQARAQAADETRQQILEATRERLRAAPTEPLSVERVAQDAGVARSTVYLVFGSRAGLFEALGRDLLDRTGFRRIADAVALPDARDAVTQALRAAAGVYAAERDVARTIYSMWTLDPDALRGAFETVERGRAEGQERLAERLHDEGRLRAGVSVEEAADVLWIVSSFETFDQLYTGRGLDVDAVAARLAMMAQQALWA
;
A
#
# COMPACT_ATOMS: atom_id res chain seq x y z
N MET A 1 -32.05 -8.48 -30.98
CA MET A 1 -30.60 -8.16 -31.11
C MET A 1 -29.88 -8.25 -29.76
N PRO A 2 -29.44 -9.44 -29.33
CA PRO A 2 -28.67 -9.64 -28.08
C PRO A 2 -27.15 -9.81 -28.31
N THR A 3 -26.72 -10.10 -29.53
CA THR A 3 -25.39 -10.62 -29.86
C THR A 3 -24.24 -9.62 -29.64
N ARG A 4 -24.47 -8.32 -29.86
CA ARG A 4 -23.43 -7.27 -29.70
C ARG A 4 -23.06 -6.99 -28.23
N ARG A 5 -24.04 -7.06 -27.32
CA ARG A 5 -23.83 -6.89 -25.87
C ARG A 5 -23.08 -8.08 -25.26
N TYR A 6 -23.45 -9.30 -25.65
CA TYR A 6 -22.80 -10.53 -25.20
C TYR A 6 -21.32 -10.59 -25.61
N THR A 7 -20.99 -10.27 -26.87
CA THR A 7 -19.59 -10.25 -27.35
C THR A 7 -18.75 -9.15 -26.69
N GLN A 8 -19.34 -8.00 -26.32
CA GLN A 8 -18.63 -6.96 -25.57
C GLN A 8 -18.34 -7.39 -24.12
N GLN A 9 -19.30 -8.04 -23.46
CA GLN A 9 -19.12 -8.57 -22.10
C GLN A 9 -18.03 -9.66 -22.05
N ALA A 10 -18.06 -10.62 -22.98
CA ALA A 10 -17.05 -11.68 -23.05
C ALA A 10 -15.63 -11.14 -23.32
N ARG A 11 -15.50 -10.07 -24.13
CA ARG A 11 -14.21 -9.40 -24.38
C ARG A 11 -13.71 -8.61 -23.18
N ALA A 12 -14.61 -7.93 -22.45
CA ALA A 12 -14.25 -7.22 -21.23
C ALA A 12 -13.75 -8.19 -20.15
N GLN A 13 -14.45 -9.32 -19.98
CA GLN A 13 -14.06 -10.34 -19.01
C GLN A 13 -12.71 -10.99 -19.34
N ALA A 14 -12.45 -11.33 -20.61
CA ALA A 14 -11.14 -11.84 -21.03
C ALA A 14 -10.00 -10.82 -20.85
N ALA A 15 -10.29 -9.53 -21.01
CA ALA A 15 -9.33 -8.46 -20.77
C ALA A 15 -9.00 -8.33 -19.26
N ASP A 16 -10.00 -8.44 -18.39
CA ASP A 16 -9.81 -8.43 -16.93
C ASP A 16 -9.04 -9.67 -16.44
N GLU A 17 -9.34 -10.86 -16.99
CA GLU A 17 -8.60 -12.08 -16.69
C GLU A 17 -7.13 -11.95 -17.09
N THR A 18 -6.85 -11.43 -18.29
CA THR A 18 -5.48 -11.18 -18.77
C THR A 18 -4.76 -10.16 -17.88
N ARG A 19 -5.46 -9.09 -17.47
CA ARG A 19 -4.93 -8.08 -16.56
C ARG A 19 -4.52 -8.70 -15.23
N GLN A 20 -5.39 -9.50 -14.63
CA GLN A 20 -5.13 -10.17 -13.35
C GLN A 20 -3.98 -11.18 -13.45
N GLN A 21 -3.91 -11.94 -14.55
CA GLN A 21 -2.82 -12.86 -14.81
C GLN A 21 -1.45 -12.16 -14.86
N ILE A 22 -1.38 -11.00 -15.54
CA ILE A 22 -0.14 -10.22 -15.62
C ILE A 22 0.25 -9.64 -14.24
N LEU A 23 -0.72 -9.19 -13.45
CA LEU A 23 -0.47 -8.67 -12.10
C LEU A 23 0.06 -9.76 -11.16
N GLU A 24 -0.51 -10.97 -11.18
CA GLU A 24 -0.04 -12.08 -10.35
C GLU A 24 1.38 -12.52 -10.77
N ALA A 25 1.65 -12.66 -12.07
CA ALA A 25 2.99 -12.98 -12.57
C ALA A 25 4.03 -11.92 -12.18
N THR A 26 3.62 -10.64 -12.17
CA THR A 26 4.48 -9.54 -11.71
C THR A 26 4.81 -9.69 -10.22
N ARG A 27 3.80 -9.99 -9.41
CA ARG A 27 3.94 -10.17 -7.97
C ARG A 27 4.81 -11.38 -7.61
N GLU A 28 4.60 -12.51 -8.25
CA GLU A 28 5.42 -13.72 -8.06
C GLU A 28 6.88 -13.45 -8.38
N ARG A 29 7.16 -12.72 -9.46
CA ARG A 29 8.54 -12.32 -9.80
C ARG A 29 9.17 -11.44 -8.72
N LEU A 30 8.45 -10.43 -8.22
CA LEU A 30 8.98 -9.55 -7.18
C LEU A 30 9.30 -10.31 -5.89
N ARG A 31 8.53 -11.35 -5.57
CA ARG A 31 8.82 -12.25 -4.44
C ARG A 31 10.02 -13.15 -4.70
N ALA A 32 10.15 -13.69 -5.91
CA ALA A 32 11.23 -14.62 -6.25
C ALA A 32 12.59 -13.92 -6.39
N ALA A 33 12.62 -12.68 -6.86
CA ALA A 33 13.85 -11.94 -7.13
C ALA A 33 13.73 -10.45 -6.68
N PRO A 34 13.65 -10.17 -5.37
CA PRO A 34 13.38 -8.83 -4.85
C PRO A 34 14.48 -7.79 -5.13
N THR A 35 15.70 -8.26 -5.41
CA THR A 35 16.87 -7.40 -5.73
C THR A 35 17.06 -7.20 -7.23
N GLU A 36 16.30 -7.89 -8.09
CA GLU A 36 16.40 -7.72 -9.53
C GLU A 36 15.45 -6.63 -10.03
N PRO A 37 15.89 -5.77 -10.98
CA PRO A 37 14.98 -4.83 -11.61
C PRO A 37 13.91 -5.59 -12.40
N LEU A 38 12.64 -5.22 -12.19
CA LEU A 38 11.52 -5.82 -12.91
C LEU A 38 11.64 -5.57 -14.42
N SER A 39 11.62 -6.64 -15.20
CA SER A 39 11.58 -6.60 -16.67
C SER A 39 10.19 -6.93 -17.18
N VAL A 40 9.62 -6.04 -18.00
CA VAL A 40 8.31 -6.24 -18.66
C VAL A 40 8.33 -7.47 -19.58
N GLU A 41 9.47 -7.77 -20.20
CA GLU A 41 9.63 -8.94 -21.06
C GLU A 41 9.53 -10.25 -20.27
N ARG A 42 10.22 -10.28 -19.14
CA ARG A 42 10.16 -11.40 -18.20
C ARG A 42 8.74 -11.54 -17.64
N VAL A 43 8.05 -10.43 -17.33
CA VAL A 43 6.63 -10.43 -16.87
C VAL A 43 5.72 -11.04 -17.93
N ALA A 44 5.88 -10.65 -19.18
CA ALA A 44 5.11 -11.20 -20.29
C ALA A 44 5.33 -12.72 -20.43
N GLN A 45 6.58 -13.18 -20.29
CA GLN A 45 6.92 -14.59 -20.33
C GLN A 45 6.23 -15.39 -19.22
N ASP A 46 6.31 -14.93 -17.96
CA ASP A 46 5.67 -15.63 -16.82
C ASP A 46 4.15 -15.61 -16.93
N ALA A 47 3.57 -14.51 -17.43
CA ALA A 47 2.14 -14.39 -17.65
C ALA A 47 1.66 -15.14 -18.91
N GLY A 48 2.56 -15.73 -19.71
CA GLY A 48 2.19 -16.43 -20.95
C GLY A 48 1.59 -15.52 -22.04
N VAL A 49 1.94 -14.23 -22.04
CA VAL A 49 1.43 -13.22 -23.00
C VAL A 49 2.55 -12.61 -23.83
N ALA A 50 2.19 -11.97 -24.94
CA ALA A 50 3.16 -11.17 -25.70
C ALA A 50 3.52 -9.88 -24.93
N ARG A 51 4.76 -9.41 -25.09
CA ARG A 51 5.21 -8.13 -24.52
C ARG A 51 4.32 -6.95 -24.94
N SER A 52 3.83 -6.96 -26.18
CA SER A 52 2.89 -5.96 -26.69
C SER A 52 1.56 -5.95 -25.93
N THR A 53 1.09 -7.11 -25.47
CA THR A 53 -0.13 -7.22 -24.65
C THR A 53 0.04 -6.50 -23.31
N VAL A 54 1.21 -6.61 -22.67
CA VAL A 54 1.46 -5.90 -21.40
C VAL A 54 1.38 -4.39 -21.60
N TYR A 55 2.01 -3.84 -22.65
CA TYR A 55 1.89 -2.41 -22.95
C TYR A 55 0.48 -2.01 -23.41
N LEU A 56 -0.26 -2.89 -24.08
CA LEU A 56 -1.65 -2.62 -24.45
C LEU A 56 -2.55 -2.49 -23.22
N VAL A 57 -2.35 -3.35 -22.21
CA VAL A 57 -3.18 -3.40 -20.99
C VAL A 57 -2.81 -2.29 -20.00
N PHE A 58 -1.52 -1.98 -19.87
CA PHE A 58 -1.00 -1.08 -18.82
C PHE A 58 -0.43 0.24 -19.35
N GLY A 59 -0.31 0.41 -20.67
CA GLY A 59 0.24 1.60 -21.32
C GLY A 59 1.76 1.73 -21.22
N SER A 60 2.33 1.46 -20.04
CA SER A 60 3.76 1.61 -19.78
C SER A 60 4.22 0.67 -18.66
N ARG A 61 5.55 0.58 -18.46
CA ARG A 61 6.12 -0.09 -17.28
C ARG A 61 5.62 0.56 -15.99
N ALA A 62 5.55 1.90 -15.96
CA ALA A 62 4.99 2.67 -14.86
C ALA A 62 3.53 2.27 -14.57
N GLY A 63 2.69 2.18 -15.61
CA GLY A 63 1.29 1.79 -15.48
C GLY A 63 1.07 0.35 -15.00
N LEU A 64 2.01 -0.56 -15.27
CA LEU A 64 2.00 -1.92 -14.71
C LEU A 64 2.25 -1.89 -13.20
N PHE A 65 3.27 -1.16 -12.76
CA PHE A 65 3.55 -1.01 -11.32
C PHE A 65 2.43 -0.29 -10.59
N GLU A 66 1.85 0.71 -11.23
CA GLU A 66 0.70 1.43 -10.71
C GLU A 66 -0.48 0.49 -10.45
N ALA A 67 -0.78 -0.34 -11.45
CA ALA A 67 -1.82 -1.34 -11.34
C ALA A 67 -1.51 -2.39 -10.27
N LEU A 68 -0.24 -2.78 -10.14
CA LEU A 68 0.22 -3.68 -9.08
C LEU A 68 0.05 -3.06 -7.69
N GLY A 69 0.47 -1.81 -7.51
CA GLY A 69 0.27 -1.07 -6.26
C GLY A 69 -1.19 -1.08 -5.85
N ARG A 70 -2.10 -0.68 -6.75
CA ARG A 70 -3.56 -0.74 -6.52
C ARG A 70 -4.08 -2.13 -6.21
N ASP A 71 -3.64 -3.15 -6.95
CA ASP A 71 -4.07 -4.54 -6.71
C ASP A 71 -3.64 -5.03 -5.32
N LEU A 72 -2.45 -4.63 -4.85
CA LEU A 72 -1.99 -4.90 -3.49
C LEU A 72 -2.82 -4.13 -2.46
N LEU A 73 -3.24 -2.90 -2.77
CA LEU A 73 -4.15 -2.14 -1.92
C LEU A 73 -5.54 -2.80 -1.81
N ASP A 74 -6.09 -3.29 -2.92
CA ASP A 74 -7.45 -3.85 -2.93
C ASP A 74 -7.53 -5.22 -2.20
N ARG A 75 -6.41 -5.92 -2.03
CA ARG A 75 -6.36 -7.20 -1.32
C ARG A 75 -6.48 -7.00 0.20
N THR A 76 -7.39 -7.78 0.80
CA THR A 76 -7.80 -7.99 2.23
C THR A 76 -7.23 -7.20 3.42
N GLY A 77 -6.03 -6.66 3.38
CA GLY A 77 -5.43 -5.90 4.48
C GLY A 77 -5.91 -4.45 4.60
N PHE A 78 -6.26 -3.78 3.51
CA PHE A 78 -6.79 -2.41 3.57
C PHE A 78 -8.18 -2.32 4.16
N ARG A 79 -9.02 -3.34 3.98
CA ARG A 79 -10.31 -3.40 4.68
C ARG A 79 -10.10 -3.36 6.20
N ARG A 80 -9.09 -4.05 6.73
CA ARG A 80 -8.75 -4.01 8.15
C ARG A 80 -8.28 -2.62 8.60
N ILE A 81 -7.55 -1.89 7.75
CA ILE A 81 -7.19 -0.49 8.02
C ILE A 81 -8.44 0.39 8.03
N ALA A 82 -9.32 0.24 7.03
CA ALA A 82 -10.57 0.98 6.92
C ALA A 82 -11.50 0.74 8.13
N ASP A 83 -11.65 -0.52 8.53
CA ASP A 83 -12.43 -0.91 9.72
C ASP A 83 -11.83 -0.31 11.00
N ALA A 84 -10.49 -0.28 11.10
CA ALA A 84 -9.79 0.30 12.24
C ALA A 84 -9.97 1.82 12.34
N VAL A 85 -9.82 2.56 11.23
CA VAL A 85 -10.01 4.02 11.25
C VAL A 85 -11.46 4.43 11.50
N ALA A 86 -12.41 3.52 11.32
CA ALA A 86 -13.82 3.71 11.64
C ALA A 86 -14.18 3.45 13.12
N LEU A 87 -13.21 3.03 13.95
CA LEU A 87 -13.48 2.79 15.37
C LEU A 87 -13.91 4.09 16.08
N PRO A 88 -14.86 4.01 17.04
CA PRO A 88 -15.42 5.19 17.70
C PRO A 88 -14.41 6.03 18.47
N ASP A 89 -13.47 5.39 19.17
CA ASP A 89 -12.41 6.10 19.90
C ASP A 89 -11.18 6.30 18.98
N ALA A 90 -10.68 7.53 18.90
CA ALA A 90 -9.56 7.86 18.01
C ALA A 90 -8.23 7.21 18.44
N ARG A 91 -8.00 6.94 19.73
CA ARG A 91 -6.78 6.25 20.19
C ARG A 91 -6.80 4.79 19.77
N ASP A 92 -7.96 4.15 19.92
CA ASP A 92 -8.18 2.79 19.43
C ASP A 92 -8.05 2.73 17.89
N ALA A 93 -8.61 3.72 17.18
CA ALA A 93 -8.50 3.83 15.74
C ALA A 93 -7.04 3.87 15.27
N VAL A 94 -6.21 4.74 15.85
CA VAL A 94 -4.77 4.83 15.55
C VAL A 94 -4.07 3.50 15.85
N THR A 95 -4.27 2.95 17.05
CA THR A 95 -3.59 1.73 17.48
C THR A 95 -3.91 0.55 16.56
N GLN A 96 -5.18 0.38 16.19
CA GLN A 96 -5.60 -0.72 15.33
C GLN A 96 -5.23 -0.49 13.86
N ALA A 97 -5.22 0.76 13.39
CA ALA A 97 -4.76 1.09 12.05
C ALA A 97 -3.27 0.76 11.89
N LEU A 98 -2.43 1.10 12.88
CA LEU A 98 -1.00 0.77 12.87
C LEU A 98 -0.76 -0.74 12.88
N ARG A 99 -1.53 -1.50 13.67
CA ARG A 99 -1.47 -2.97 13.66
C ARG A 99 -1.91 -3.55 12.32
N ALA A 100 -2.99 -3.04 11.73
CA ALA A 100 -3.48 -3.50 10.43
C ALA A 100 -2.46 -3.20 9.32
N ALA A 101 -1.87 -2.00 9.32
CA ALA A 101 -0.82 -1.59 8.39
C ALA A 101 0.44 -2.46 8.52
N ALA A 102 0.91 -2.73 9.74
CA ALA A 102 2.04 -3.64 9.97
C ALA A 102 1.77 -5.05 9.39
N GLY A 103 0.54 -5.56 9.53
CA GLY A 103 0.13 -6.83 8.92
C GLY A 103 0.10 -6.80 7.39
N VAL A 104 -0.29 -5.68 6.78
CA VAL A 104 -0.22 -5.47 5.32
C VAL A 104 1.22 -5.50 4.85
N TYR A 105 2.08 -4.70 5.49
CA TYR A 105 3.49 -4.62 5.12
C TYR A 105 4.23 -5.93 5.31
N ALA A 106 3.91 -6.70 6.36
CA ALA A 106 4.52 -8.00 6.57
C ALA A 106 4.12 -9.03 5.48
N ALA A 107 2.84 -9.06 5.10
CA ALA A 107 2.34 -10.00 4.10
C ALA A 107 2.93 -9.75 2.70
N GLU A 108 3.16 -8.49 2.35
CA GLU A 108 3.68 -8.08 1.04
C GLU A 108 5.08 -7.46 1.11
N ARG A 109 5.87 -7.79 2.14
CA ARG A 109 7.13 -7.11 2.47
C ARG A 109 8.08 -6.95 1.28
N ASP A 110 8.36 -8.04 0.58
CA ASP A 110 9.35 -8.02 -0.51
C ASP A 110 8.84 -7.19 -1.69
N VAL A 111 7.54 -7.29 -1.97
CA VAL A 111 6.87 -6.51 -3.00
C VAL A 111 6.85 -5.02 -2.64
N ALA A 112 6.50 -4.70 -1.39
CA ALA A 112 6.54 -3.35 -0.86
C ALA A 112 7.96 -2.78 -0.93
N ARG A 113 8.97 -3.49 -0.44
CA ARG A 113 10.36 -3.01 -0.50
C ARG A 113 10.79 -2.70 -1.93
N THR A 114 10.48 -3.56 -2.89
CA THR A 114 10.85 -3.29 -4.28
C THR A 114 10.12 -2.06 -4.83
N ILE A 115 8.83 -1.88 -4.53
CA ILE A 115 8.07 -0.69 -4.93
C ILE A 115 8.66 0.58 -4.31
N TYR A 116 8.85 0.61 -2.98
CA TYR A 116 9.40 1.77 -2.26
C TYR A 116 10.84 2.07 -2.71
N SER A 117 11.69 1.05 -2.91
CA SER A 117 13.07 1.23 -3.40
C SER A 117 13.10 1.76 -4.84
N MET A 118 12.23 1.27 -5.71
CA MET A 118 12.14 1.79 -7.09
C MET A 118 11.63 3.22 -7.12
N TRP A 119 10.71 3.60 -6.24
CA TRP A 119 10.24 4.98 -6.13
C TRP A 119 11.35 5.94 -5.72
N THR A 120 12.20 5.55 -4.75
CA THR A 120 13.36 6.35 -4.36
C THR A 120 14.37 6.54 -5.50
N LEU A 121 14.52 5.53 -6.37
CA LEU A 121 15.52 5.52 -7.44
C LEU A 121 15.04 6.19 -8.74
N ASP A 122 13.75 6.09 -9.06
CA ASP A 122 13.14 6.67 -10.26
C ASP A 122 11.70 7.16 -9.93
N PRO A 123 11.59 8.35 -9.30
CA PRO A 123 10.29 8.90 -8.89
C PRO A 123 9.35 9.11 -10.08
N ASP A 124 9.88 9.42 -11.26
CA ASP A 124 9.09 9.71 -12.46
C ASP A 124 8.48 8.44 -13.08
N ALA A 125 9.11 7.28 -12.89
CA ALA A 125 8.55 5.98 -13.31
C ALA A 125 7.40 5.49 -12.43
N LEU A 126 7.17 6.07 -11.25
CA LEU A 126 6.13 5.60 -10.30
C LEU A 126 5.22 6.70 -9.75
N ARG A 127 5.42 7.95 -10.23
CA ARG A 127 4.80 9.18 -9.71
C ARG A 127 3.30 9.02 -9.44
N GLY A 128 2.48 8.72 -10.45
CA GLY A 128 1.01 8.78 -10.32
C GLY A 128 0.38 7.81 -9.31
N ALA A 129 0.88 6.57 -9.23
CA ALA A 129 0.30 5.53 -8.40
C ALA A 129 0.66 5.68 -6.94
N PHE A 130 1.97 5.79 -6.70
CA PHE A 130 2.53 5.86 -5.37
C PHE A 130 2.13 7.18 -4.71
N GLU A 131 2.09 8.28 -5.47
CA GLU A 131 1.52 9.55 -5.02
C GLU A 131 0.05 9.42 -4.64
N THR A 132 -0.76 8.59 -5.32
CA THR A 132 -2.15 8.36 -4.93
C THR A 132 -2.26 7.57 -3.63
N VAL A 133 -1.44 6.52 -3.46
CA VAL A 133 -1.40 5.72 -2.22
C VAL A 133 -0.95 6.57 -1.03
N GLU A 134 0.18 7.25 -1.20
CA GLU A 134 0.80 8.07 -0.16
C GLU A 134 -0.07 9.29 0.15
N ARG A 135 -0.68 9.95 -0.84
CA ARG A 135 -1.66 11.01 -0.58
C ARG A 135 -2.88 10.51 0.18
N GLY A 136 -3.45 9.36 -0.20
CA GLY A 136 -4.56 8.76 0.54
C GLY A 136 -4.19 8.41 1.98
N ARG A 137 -2.95 7.97 2.21
CA ARG A 137 -2.40 7.74 3.55
C ARG A 137 -2.24 9.05 4.32
N ALA A 138 -1.79 10.13 3.69
CA ALA A 138 -1.57 11.45 4.30
C ALA A 138 -2.91 12.05 4.76
N GLU A 139 -3.88 12.10 3.84
CA GLU A 139 -5.24 12.52 4.14
C GLU A 139 -5.87 11.66 5.25
N GLY A 140 -5.52 10.37 5.32
CA GLY A 140 -5.93 9.48 6.41
C GLY A 140 -5.34 9.86 7.77
N GLN A 141 -4.07 10.25 7.82
CA GLN A 141 -3.41 10.67 9.05
C GLN A 141 -3.92 12.04 9.52
N GLU A 142 -4.16 12.96 8.60
CA GLU A 142 -4.79 14.26 8.88
C GLU A 142 -6.15 14.07 9.56
N ARG A 143 -7.02 13.23 8.99
CA ARG A 143 -8.33 12.91 9.59
C ARG A 143 -8.23 12.28 10.97
N LEU A 144 -7.25 11.40 11.21
CA LEU A 144 -7.05 10.79 12.53
C LEU A 144 -6.53 11.83 13.54
N ALA A 145 -5.66 12.74 13.12
CA ALA A 145 -5.16 13.83 13.94
C ALA A 145 -6.29 14.81 14.33
N GLU A 146 -7.16 15.17 13.39
CA GLU A 146 -8.36 15.98 13.65
C GLU A 146 -9.26 15.31 14.69
N ARG A 147 -9.55 14.01 14.50
CA ARG A 147 -10.36 13.25 15.46
C ARG A 147 -9.73 13.20 16.86
N LEU A 148 -8.42 12.99 16.97
CA LEU A 148 -7.72 13.01 18.26
C LEU A 148 -7.85 14.38 18.94
N HIS A 149 -7.83 15.47 18.18
CA HIS A 149 -8.01 16.81 18.70
C HIS A 149 -9.45 17.03 19.19
N ASP A 150 -10.43 16.73 18.35
CA ASP A 150 -11.86 16.91 18.64
C ASP A 150 -12.32 16.09 19.85
N GLU A 151 -11.75 14.90 20.03
CA GLU A 151 -12.01 14.02 21.17
C GLU A 151 -11.19 14.39 22.43
N GLY A 152 -10.37 15.46 22.38
CA GLY A 152 -9.53 15.91 23.50
C GLY A 152 -8.46 14.90 23.91
N ARG A 153 -8.01 14.06 22.97
CA ARG A 153 -7.04 12.98 23.20
C ARG A 153 -5.60 13.40 23.04
N LEU A 154 -5.35 14.53 22.37
CA LEU A 154 -4.00 15.07 22.14
C LEU A 154 -3.38 15.65 23.41
N ARG A 155 -2.09 15.37 23.60
CA ARG A 155 -1.24 15.92 24.66
C ARG A 155 -1.25 17.45 24.59
N ALA A 156 -1.19 18.10 25.76
CA ALA A 156 -1.10 19.54 25.84
C ALA A 156 0.06 20.09 24.99
N GLY A 157 -0.25 21.06 24.14
CA GLY A 157 0.69 21.74 23.26
C GLY A 157 0.99 21.03 21.93
N VAL A 158 0.35 19.89 21.63
CA VAL A 158 0.44 19.24 20.32
C VAL A 158 -0.65 19.77 19.39
N SER A 159 -0.25 20.28 18.22
CA SER A 159 -1.19 20.72 17.19
C SER A 159 -1.71 19.54 16.35
N VAL A 160 -2.80 19.76 15.59
CA VAL A 160 -3.31 18.78 14.62
C VAL A 160 -2.26 18.46 13.55
N GLU A 161 -1.54 19.48 13.08
CA GLU A 161 -0.48 19.34 12.08
C GLU A 161 0.67 18.47 12.60
N GLU A 162 1.17 18.75 13.81
CA GLU A 162 2.21 17.95 14.46
C GLU A 162 1.75 16.50 14.69
N ALA A 163 0.48 16.31 15.07
CA ALA A 163 -0.09 14.97 15.22
C ALA A 163 -0.16 14.23 13.86
N ALA A 164 -0.57 14.91 12.79
CA ALA A 164 -0.60 14.33 11.45
C ALA A 164 0.80 13.93 10.98
N ASP A 165 1.81 14.76 11.21
CA ASP A 165 3.21 14.46 10.88
C ASP A 165 3.75 13.24 11.63
N VAL A 166 3.48 13.15 12.94
CA VAL A 166 3.88 11.98 13.73
C VAL A 166 3.20 10.72 13.21
N LEU A 167 1.88 10.77 12.97
CA LEU A 167 1.11 9.65 12.43
C LEU A 167 1.61 9.25 11.03
N TRP A 168 2.00 10.22 10.20
CA TRP A 168 2.59 10.02 8.89
C TRP A 168 3.90 9.24 8.97
N ILE A 169 4.79 9.60 9.89
CA ILE A 169 6.07 8.91 10.06
C ILE A 169 5.85 7.50 10.61
N VAL A 170 5.11 7.34 11.70
CA VAL A 170 4.99 6.04 12.38
C VAL A 170 4.17 5.02 11.59
N SER A 171 3.36 5.46 10.62
CA SER A 171 2.62 4.58 9.70
C SER A 171 3.35 4.26 8.40
N SER A 172 4.56 4.79 8.19
CA SER A 172 5.35 4.57 6.97
C SER A 172 5.89 3.14 6.84
N PHE A 173 6.06 2.68 5.60
CA PHE A 173 6.71 1.39 5.32
C PHE A 173 8.16 1.37 5.82
N GLU A 174 8.87 2.48 5.69
CA GLU A 174 10.26 2.63 6.10
C GLU A 174 10.44 2.41 7.61
N THR A 175 9.57 3.02 8.43
CA THR A 175 9.60 2.84 9.88
C THR A 175 9.27 1.40 10.26
N PHE A 176 8.28 0.80 9.58
CA PHE A 176 7.98 -0.62 9.73
C PHE A 176 9.19 -1.49 9.37
N ASP A 177 9.82 -1.28 8.22
CA ASP A 177 10.88 -2.16 7.69
C ASP A 177 12.18 -2.06 8.50
N GLN A 178 12.49 -0.87 9.02
CA GLN A 178 13.61 -0.68 9.95
C GLN A 178 13.47 -1.54 11.21
N LEU A 179 12.25 -1.67 11.75
CA LEU A 179 11.99 -2.51 12.92
C LEU A 179 11.87 -4.00 12.54
N TYR A 180 11.13 -4.32 11.49
CA TYR A 180 10.87 -5.69 11.06
C TYR A 180 12.14 -6.36 10.52
N THR A 181 12.77 -5.77 9.52
CA THR A 181 13.97 -6.30 8.88
C THR A 181 15.24 -5.85 9.60
N GLY A 182 15.36 -4.56 9.89
CA GLY A 182 16.58 -4.01 10.46
C GLY A 182 16.85 -4.46 11.90
N ARG A 183 15.80 -4.79 12.67
CA ARG A 183 15.90 -5.29 14.05
C ARG A 183 15.42 -6.73 14.23
N GLY A 184 14.87 -7.36 13.20
CA GLY A 184 14.41 -8.75 13.24
C GLY A 184 13.20 -8.97 14.15
N LEU A 185 12.38 -7.95 14.36
CA LEU A 185 11.17 -8.05 15.18
C LEU A 185 10.05 -8.74 14.41
N ASP A 186 9.21 -9.52 15.10
CA ASP A 186 7.97 -10.02 14.52
C ASP A 186 6.93 -8.90 14.34
N VAL A 187 5.87 -9.19 13.58
CA VAL A 187 4.84 -8.20 13.19
C VAL A 187 4.14 -7.61 14.42
N ASP A 188 3.86 -8.42 15.43
CA ASP A 188 3.16 -7.99 16.63
C ASP A 188 4.04 -7.06 17.48
N ALA A 189 5.33 -7.39 17.59
CA ALA A 189 6.31 -6.54 18.23
C ALA A 189 6.43 -5.21 17.49
N VAL A 190 6.58 -5.20 16.16
CA VAL A 190 6.63 -3.96 15.37
C VAL A 190 5.38 -3.11 15.62
N ALA A 191 4.19 -3.69 15.46
CA ALA A 191 2.93 -2.99 15.69
C ALA A 191 2.85 -2.37 17.10
N ALA A 192 3.28 -3.10 18.12
CA ALA A 192 3.33 -2.61 19.50
C ALA A 192 4.32 -1.42 19.66
N ARG A 193 5.48 -1.44 18.99
CA ARG A 193 6.43 -0.32 19.04
C ARG A 193 5.88 0.91 18.31
N LEU A 194 5.27 0.73 17.14
CA LEU A 194 4.65 1.84 16.40
C LEU A 194 3.54 2.50 17.22
N ALA A 195 2.65 1.70 17.82
CA ALA A 195 1.58 2.20 18.69
C ALA A 195 2.14 2.91 19.94
N MET A 196 3.18 2.36 20.56
CA MET A 196 3.86 3.00 21.70
C MET A 196 4.51 4.35 21.32
N MET A 197 5.08 4.47 20.12
CA MET A 197 5.64 5.75 19.66
C MET A 197 4.53 6.81 19.46
N ALA A 198 3.44 6.43 18.80
CA ALA A 198 2.27 7.32 18.66
C ALA A 198 1.70 7.71 20.02
N GLN A 199 1.58 6.76 20.95
CA GLN A 199 1.14 6.97 22.32
C GLN A 199 1.94 8.07 23.02
N GLN A 200 3.26 7.88 23.08
CA GLN A 200 4.15 8.74 23.87
C GLN A 200 4.26 10.14 23.26
N ALA A 201 4.16 10.25 21.94
CA ALA A 201 4.17 11.53 21.25
C ALA A 201 2.86 12.31 21.42
N LEU A 202 1.72 11.61 21.32
CA LEU A 202 0.43 12.25 21.04
C LEU A 202 -0.58 12.22 22.19
N TRP A 203 -0.59 11.24 23.10
CA TRP A 203 -1.67 11.13 24.08
C TRP A 203 -1.47 12.05 25.29
N ALA A 204 -2.55 12.73 25.68
CA ALA A 204 -2.71 13.36 27.00
C ALA A 204 -2.83 12.31 28.12
#